data_AF-A0A6G3SB73-F1
#
_entry.id   AF-A0A6G3SB73-F1
#
_cell.length_a   1.000
_cell.length_b   1.000
_cell.length_c   1.000
_cell.angle_alpha   90.00
_cell.angle_beta   90.00
_cell.angle_gamma   90.00
#
_symmetry.space_group_name_H-M   'P 1'
#
loop_
_entity.id
_entity.type
_entity.pdbx_description
1 polymer ?
#
loop_
_entity_poly.entity_id
_entity_poly.type
_entity_poly.pdbx_seq_one_letter_code
_entity_poly.pdbx_strand_id
1 'polypeptide(L)' 'IVLDKTGTVTTGRMTLLATHLAEGVDEKELLRLAGAVEHASEHPVGRAIAAGAADRAGELPPVEGFHALPGLGVRGTVEG' A
#
# COMPACT_ATOMS: atom_id res chain seq x y z
N ILE A 1 29.60 18.83 -6.24
CA ILE A 1 28.17 19.04 -6.53
C ILE A 1 27.40 18.40 -5.39
N VAL A 2 26.52 19.14 -4.72
CA VAL A 2 25.60 18.59 -3.71
C VAL A 2 24.26 18.43 -4.41
N LEU A 3 23.75 17.20 -4.46
CA LEU A 3 22.47 16.87 -5.11
C LEU A 3 21.47 16.48 -4.02
N ASP A 4 20.29 17.08 -4.06
CA ASP A 4 19.16 16.65 -3.25
C ASP A 4 18.66 15.27 -3.73
N LYS A 5 18.24 14.40 -2.81
CA LYS A 5 17.84 13.02 -3.13
C LYS A 5 16.45 12.98 -3.77
N THR A 6 15.49 13.76 -3.26
CA THR A 6 14.08 13.68 -3.68
C THR A 6 13.85 14.61 -4.86
N GLY A 7 13.43 14.09 -6.01
CA GLY A 7 13.14 14.88 -7.21
C GLY A 7 14.36 15.21 -8.09
N THR A 8 15.59 15.02 -7.61
CA THR A 8 16.81 15.16 -8.44
C THR A 8 17.49 13.82 -8.72
N VAL A 9 17.62 12.93 -7.72
CA VAL A 9 18.19 11.58 -7.88
C VAL A 9 17.10 10.50 -7.94
N THR A 10 15.98 10.71 -7.24
CA THR A 10 14.83 9.80 -7.21
C THR A 10 13.60 10.48 -7.81
N THR A 11 12.66 9.69 -8.33
CA THR A 11 11.44 10.18 -9.00
C THR A 11 10.45 10.90 -8.07
N GLY A 12 10.67 10.88 -6.74
CA GLY A 12 9.72 11.38 -5.74
C GLY A 12 8.45 10.55 -5.60
N ARG A 13 8.32 9.45 -6.36
CA ARG A 13 7.18 8.51 -6.28
C ARG A 13 7.58 7.26 -5.53
N MET A 14 6.84 6.94 -4.47
CA MET A 14 7.01 5.68 -3.74
C MET A 14 6.43 4.53 -4.57
N THR A 15 7.07 3.36 -4.50
CA THR A 15 6.65 2.13 -5.19
C THR A 15 6.84 0.92 -4.29
N LEU A 16 5.95 -0.06 -4.40
CA LEU A 16 6.08 -1.33 -3.70
C LEU A 16 7.17 -2.18 -4.39
N LEU A 17 8.28 -2.41 -3.69
CA LEU A 17 9.42 -3.17 -4.23
C LEU A 17 9.28 -4.67 -3.93
N ALA A 18 9.10 -5.03 -2.66
CA ALA A 18 9.08 -6.42 -2.21
C ALA A 18 8.04 -6.64 -1.10
N THR A 19 7.62 -7.88 -0.98
CA THR A 19 6.71 -8.42 0.03
C THR A 19 7.46 -9.53 0.77
N HIS A 20 7.31 -9.57 2.09
CA HIS A 20 7.85 -10.63 2.93
C HIS A 20 6.69 -11.26 3.68
N LEU A 21 6.41 -12.52 3.38
CA LEU A 21 5.21 -13.21 3.83
C LEU A 21 5.54 -14.05 5.07
N ALA A 22 4.57 -14.17 5.97
CA ALA A 22 4.61 -15.19 7.00
C ALA A 22 4.34 -16.58 6.39
N GLU A 23 4.73 -17.64 7.09
CA GLU A 23 4.48 -19.01 6.65
C GLU A 23 2.98 -19.27 6.48
N GLY A 24 2.59 -19.87 5.36
CA GLY A 24 1.19 -20.17 5.04
C GLY A 24 0.36 -18.97 4.55
N VAL A 25 0.93 -17.77 4.40
CA VAL A 25 0.24 -16.61 3.85
C VAL A 25 0.40 -16.56 2.32
N ASP A 26 -0.73 -16.48 1.62
CA ASP A 26 -0.74 -16.24 0.17
C ASP A 26 -0.42 -14.76 -0.13
N GLU A 27 0.49 -14.54 -1.08
CA GLU A 27 0.92 -13.19 -1.44
C GLU A 27 -0.21 -12.34 -2.01
N LYS A 28 -1.00 -12.94 -2.91
CA LYS A 28 -2.07 -12.21 -3.59
C LYS A 28 -3.15 -11.82 -2.60
N GLU A 29 -3.50 -12.71 -1.69
CA GLU A 29 -4.48 -12.40 -0.66
C GLU A 29 -3.99 -11.29 0.29
N LEU A 30 -2.73 -11.35 0.73
CA LEU A 30 -2.13 -10.29 1.53
C LEU A 30 -2.17 -8.94 0.80
N LEU A 31 -1.76 -8.92 -0.47
CA LEU A 31 -1.72 -7.71 -1.27
C LEU A 31 -3.13 -7.17 -1.53
N ARG A 32 -4.08 -8.04 -1.84
CA ARG A 32 -5.47 -7.68 -2.10
C ARG A 32 -6.11 -7.01 -0.88
N LEU A 33 -5.95 -7.59 0.30
CA LEU A 33 -6.49 -7.05 1.55
C LEU A 33 -5.78 -5.76 2.00
N ALA A 34 -4.44 -5.76 2.04
CA ALA A 34 -3.67 -4.59 2.45
C ALA A 34 -3.84 -3.43 1.46
N GLY A 35 -3.80 -3.75 0.17
CA GLY A 35 -4.02 -2.79 -0.92
C GLY A 35 -5.41 -2.17 -0.85
N ALA A 36 -6.46 -2.95 -0.57
CA ALA A 36 -7.82 -2.44 -0.43
C ALA A 36 -7.95 -1.41 0.69
N VAL A 37 -7.39 -1.69 1.88
CA VAL A 37 -7.43 -0.72 2.99
C VAL A 37 -6.60 0.52 2.66
N GLU A 38 -5.40 0.35 2.09
CA GLU A 38 -4.51 1.46 1.74
C GLU A 38 -4.99 2.28 0.54
N HIS A 39 -5.91 1.75 -0.27
CA HIS A 39 -6.49 2.47 -1.40
C HIS A 39 -7.27 3.71 -0.94
N ALA A 40 -7.84 3.69 0.26
CA ALA A 40 -8.52 4.83 0.88
C ALA A 40 -7.56 5.82 1.59
N SER A 41 -6.26 5.51 1.69
CA SER A 41 -5.25 6.32 2.36
C SER A 41 -4.68 7.41 1.43
N GLU A 42 -4.57 8.64 1.92
CA GLU A 42 -3.90 9.73 1.20
C GLU A 42 -2.37 9.69 1.35
N HIS A 43 -1.85 8.85 2.25
CA HIS A 43 -0.42 8.80 2.55
C HIS A 43 0.38 8.25 1.36
N PRO A 44 1.54 8.83 0.98
CA PRO A 44 2.34 8.37 -0.15
C PRO A 44 2.72 6.89 -0.10
N VAL A 45 2.94 6.35 1.11
CA VAL A 45 3.20 4.91 1.32
C VAL A 45 1.97 4.07 1.01
N GLY A 46 0.78 4.46 1.49
CA GLY A 46 -0.47 3.75 1.23
C GLY A 46 -0.80 3.69 -0.26
N ARG A 47 -0.63 4.83 -0.95
CA ARG A 47 -0.75 4.88 -2.42
C ARG A 47 0.20 3.94 -3.15
N ALA A 48 1.44 3.80 -2.67
CA ALA A 48 2.41 2.90 -3.27
C ALA A 48 2.05 1.42 -3.04
N ILE A 49 1.51 1.09 -1.86
CA ILE A 49 1.01 -0.25 -1.54
C ILE A 49 -0.21 -0.57 -2.39
N ALA A 50 -1.22 0.32 -2.44
CA ALA A 50 -2.43 0.13 -3.23
C ALA A 50 -2.13 -0.03 -4.73
N ALA A 51 -1.24 0.79 -5.29
CA ALA A 51 -0.82 0.64 -6.68
C ALA A 51 -0.10 -0.70 -6.92
N GLY A 52 0.89 -1.04 -6.09
CA GLY A 52 1.61 -2.30 -6.22
C GLY A 52 0.75 -3.54 -6.00
N ALA A 53 -0.24 -3.45 -5.12
CA ALA A 53 -1.23 -4.50 -4.90
C ALA A 53 -2.14 -4.65 -6.12
N ALA A 54 -2.65 -3.55 -6.68
CA ALA A 54 -3.48 -3.59 -7.88
C ALA A 54 -2.74 -4.24 -9.07
N ASP A 55 -1.46 -3.90 -9.24
CA ASP A 55 -0.62 -4.45 -10.31
C ASP A 55 -0.38 -5.97 -10.17
N ARG A 56 -0.33 -6.51 -8.95
CA ARG A 56 0.08 -7.90 -8.67
C ARG A 56 -1.09 -8.83 -8.33
N ALA A 57 -2.12 -8.31 -7.67
CA ALA A 57 -3.29 -9.05 -7.20
C ALA A 57 -4.56 -8.76 -8.01
N GLY A 58 -4.58 -7.71 -8.84
CA GLY A 58 -5.71 -7.31 -9.66
C GLY A 58 -6.60 -6.27 -8.98
N GLU A 59 -7.89 -6.27 -9.34
CA GLU A 59 -8.83 -5.29 -8.78
C GLU A 59 -8.93 -5.40 -7.25
N LEU A 60 -8.84 -4.25 -6.59
CA LEU A 60 -8.89 -4.18 -5.13
C LEU A 60 -10.35 -4.00 -4.69
N PRO A 61 -10.85 -4.84 -3.77
CA PRO A 61 -12.20 -4.68 -3.23
C PRO A 61 -12.36 -3.36 -2.46
N PRO A 62 -13.58 -2.84 -2.32
CA PRO A 62 -13.82 -1.66 -1.50
C PRO A 62 -13.57 -1.97 -0.02
N VAL A 63 -13.11 -0.95 0.71
CA VAL A 63 -12.95 -0.99 2.16
C VAL A 63 -14.13 -0.30 2.85
N GLU A 64 -14.65 -0.94 3.89
CA GLU A 64 -15.68 -0.39 4.77
C GLU A 64 -15.07 0.10 6.08
N GLY A 65 -15.65 1.17 6.64
CA GLY A 65 -15.22 1.69 7.94
C GLY A 65 -13.75 2.13 7.98
N PHE A 66 -13.25 2.70 6.88
CA PHE A 66 -11.87 3.19 6.83
C PHE A 66 -11.61 4.23 7.91
N HIS A 67 -10.54 4.03 8.67
CA HIS A 67 -10.05 4.97 9.67
C HIS A 67 -8.53 5.10 9.59
N ALA A 68 -8.06 6.33 9.37
CA ALA A 68 -6.67 6.68 9.58
C ALA A 68 -6.39 6.81 11.09
N LEU A 69 -5.32 6.17 11.54
CA LEU A 69 -4.84 6.17 12.91
C LEU A 69 -3.51 6.95 12.95
N PRO A 70 -3.51 8.24 13.34
CA PRO A 70 -2.32 9.07 13.32
C PRO A 70 -1.15 8.44 14.08
N GLY A 71 -0.02 8.27 13.39
CA GLY A 71 1.19 7.63 13.94
C GLY A 71 1.14 6.11 14.04
N LEU A 72 0.03 5.46 13.67
CA LEU A 72 -0.16 4.00 13.78
C LEU A 72 -0.55 3.32 12.46
N GLY A 73 -1.02 4.07 11.46
CA GLY A 73 -1.36 3.53 10.14
C GLY A 73 -2.83 3.72 9.80
N VAL A 74 -3.44 2.71 9.18
CA VAL A 74 -4.85 2.71 8.76
C VAL A 74 -5.53 1.38 9.12
N ARG A 75 -6.85 1.40 9.23
CA ARG A 75 -7.68 0.21 9.44
C ARG A 75 -8.97 0.32 8.64
N GLY A 76 -9.49 -0.83 8.21
CA GLY A 76 -10.83 -0.99 7.68
C GLY A 76 -11.20 -2.46 7.56
N THR A 77 -12.41 -2.74 7.11
CA THR A 77 -12.93 -4.08 6.85
C THR A 77 -13.05 -4.29 5.35
N VAL A 78 -12.66 -5.46 4.85
CA VAL A 78 -12.72 -5.82 3.44
C VAL A 78 -13.42 -7.17 3.35
N GLU A 79 -14.52 -7.23 2.60
CA GLU A 79 -15.31 -8.47 2.38
C GLU A 79 -15.91 -9.14 3.64
N GLY A 80 -16.05 -8.41 4.75
CA GLY A 80 -16.83 -8.83 5.93
C GLY A 80 -16.10 -8.76 7.26
#